data_AF-A0A1V8MB72-F1
#
_entry.id   AF-A0A1V8MB72-F1
#
_cell.length_a   1.000
_cell.length_b   1.000
_cell.length_c   1.000
_cell.angle_alpha   90.00
_cell.angle_beta   90.00
_cell.angle_gamma   90.00
#
_symmetry.space_group_name_H-M   'P 1'
#
loop_
_entity.id
_entity.type
_entity.pdbx_description
1 polymer ?
#
loop_
_entity_poly.entity_id
_entity_poly.type
_entity_poly.pdbx_seq_one_letter_code
_entity_poly.pdbx_strand_id
1 'polypeptide(L)'
;MRIDLETKQMAERASAALGCSSLTEYITRLIRDNSPGIIQQQTQITLSNQQLDQFITLCEDQTIKPSKSLLQAAQQLDKEGY
;
A
#
# COMPACT_ATOMS: atom_id res chain seq x y z
N MET A 1 16.25 7.34 15.75
CA MET A 1 16.63 6.55 14.58
C MET A 1 18.15 6.43 14.56
N ARG A 2 18.70 5.23 14.44
CA ARG A 2 20.15 5.06 14.28
C ARG A 2 20.45 5.13 12.78
N ILE A 3 21.30 6.08 12.40
CA ILE A 3 21.69 6.36 11.02
C ILE A 3 23.21 6.38 10.99
N ASP A 4 23.83 5.88 9.92
CA ASP A 4 25.26 5.99 9.72
C ASP A 4 25.69 7.46 9.52
N LEU A 5 26.99 7.72 9.69
CA LEU A 5 27.53 9.07 9.68
C LEU A 5 27.38 9.74 8.30
N GLU A 6 27.58 8.98 7.23
CA GLU A 6 27.55 9.50 5.86
C GLU A 6 26.13 9.96 5.49
N THR A 7 25.13 9.11 5.75
CA THR A 7 23.73 9.44 5.53
C THR A 7 23.30 10.65 6.37
N LYS A 8 23.76 10.74 7.63
CA LYS A 8 23.48 11.90 8.49
C LYS A 8 24.05 13.19 7.87
N GLN A 9 25.31 13.20 7.45
CA GLN A 9 25.95 14.38 6.86
C GLN A 9 25.29 14.80 5.53
N MET A 10 24.85 13.83 4.73
CA MET A 10 24.08 14.10 3.51
C MET A 10 22.75 14.78 3.84
N ALA A 11 22.00 14.24 4.82
CA ALA A 11 20.72 14.79 5.23
C ALA A 11 20.84 16.18 5.88
N GLU A 12 21.90 16.44 6.66
CA GLU A 12 22.17 17.75 7.25
C GLU A 12 22.47 18.81 6.17
N ARG A 13 23.27 18.47 5.15
CA ARG A 13 23.53 19.35 4.00
C ARG A 13 22.25 19.65 3.21
N ALA A 14 21.42 18.64 2.96
CA ALA A 14 20.14 18.82 2.28
C ALA A 14 19.18 19.68 3.09
N SER A 15 19.07 19.42 4.40
CA SER A 15 18.27 20.22 5.34
C SER A 15 18.67 21.70 5.30
N ALA A 16 19.97 22.00 5.37
CA ALA A 16 20.47 23.37 5.32
C ALA A 16 20.20 24.04 3.96
N ALA A 17 20.43 23.33 2.85
CA ALA A 17 20.18 23.85 1.50
C ALA A 17 18.71 24.15 1.23
N LEU A 18 17.79 23.37 1.82
CA LEU A 18 16.34 23.57 1.72
C LEU A 18 15.79 24.57 2.74
N GLY A 19 16.63 25.14 3.61
CA GLY A 19 16.22 26.10 4.63
C GLY A 19 15.39 25.49 5.77
N CYS A 20 15.47 24.19 6.00
CA CYS A 20 14.82 23.55 7.14
C CYS A 20 15.48 24.00 8.46
N SER A 21 14.67 24.25 9.47
CA SER A 21 15.11 24.67 10.82
C SER A 21 15.91 23.60 11.56
N SER A 22 15.73 22.33 11.19
CA SER A 22 16.44 21.20 11.78
C SER A 22 16.43 19.97 10.87
N LEU A 23 17.36 19.05 11.13
CA LEU A 23 17.37 17.73 10.50
C LEU A 23 16.05 16.97 10.74
N THR A 24 15.42 17.14 11.91
CA THR A 24 14.14 16.53 12.23
C THR A 24 13.00 17.04 11.35
N GLU A 25 12.97 18.35 11.07
CA GLU A 25 11.99 18.93 10.15
C GLU A 25 12.16 18.35 8.74
N TYR A 26 13.41 18.29 8.25
CA TYR A 26 13.71 17.72 6.94
C TYR A 26 13.25 16.26 6.84
N ILE A 27 13.58 15.42 7.82
CA ILE A 27 13.15 14.00 7.83
C ILE A 27 11.62 13.90 7.90
N THR A 28 10.97 14.71 8.74
CA THR A 28 9.50 14.70 8.87
C THR A 28 8.82 15.06 7.55
N ARG A 29 9.37 16.05 6.83
CA ARG A 29 8.89 16.42 5.50
C ARG A 29 9.02 15.27 4.50
N LEU A 30 10.19 14.63 4.42
CA LEU A 30 10.40 13.48 3.54
C LEU A 30 9.40 12.33 3.83
N ILE A 31 9.12 12.06 5.10
CA ILE A 31 8.13 11.04 5.49
C ILE A 31 6.75 11.45 4.98
N ARG A 32 6.32 12.70 5.24
CA ARG A 32 5.01 13.18 4.78
C ARG A 32 4.87 13.17 3.27
N ASP A 33 5.94 13.45 2.53
CA ASP A 33 5.93 13.50 1.07
C ASP A 33 5.92 12.09 0.46
N ASN A 34 6.70 11.14 1.02
CA ASN A 34 6.87 9.80 0.44
C ASN A 34 5.83 8.78 0.94
N SER A 35 5.47 8.80 2.23
CA SER A 35 4.62 7.76 2.83
C SER A 35 3.26 7.59 2.16
N PRO A 36 2.52 8.65 1.77
CA PRO A 36 1.24 8.49 1.09
C PRO A 36 1.33 7.70 -0.21
N GLY A 37 2.38 7.93 -1.02
CA GLY A 37 2.59 7.21 -2.28
C GLY A 37 2.84 5.72 -2.07
N ILE A 38 3.66 5.36 -1.06
CA ILE A 38 3.91 3.96 -0.71
C ILE A 38 2.65 3.27 -0.19
N ILE A 39 1.88 3.94 0.68
CA ILE A 39 0.60 3.41 1.18
C ILE A 39 -0.34 3.18 0.00
N GLN A 40 -0.44 4.14 -0.92
CA GLN A 40 -1.29 4.03 -2.10
C GLN A 40 -0.91 2.82 -2.96
N GLN A 41 0.39 2.65 -3.26
CA GLN A 41 0.89 1.53 -4.06
C GLN A 41 0.59 0.16 -3.44
N GLN A 42 0.55 0.06 -2.10
CA GLN A 42 0.28 -1.20 -1.40
C GLN A 42 -1.21 -1.45 -1.16
N THR A 43 -2.03 -0.40 -1.14
CA THR A 43 -3.46 -0.49 -0.78
C THR A 43 -4.40 -0.35 -1.97
N GLN A 44 -3.91 0.11 -3.13
CA GLN A 44 -4.71 0.30 -4.33
C GLN A 44 -4.28 -0.64 -5.45
N ILE A 45 -5.29 -1.19 -6.14
CA ILE A 45 -5.10 -1.91 -7.39
C ILE A 45 -5.50 -0.96 -8.51
N THR A 46 -4.57 -0.70 -9.44
CA THR A 46 -4.88 0.04 -10.67
C THR A 46 -5.31 -0.95 -11.75
N LEU A 47 -6.54 -0.80 -12.24
CA LEU A 47 -7.10 -1.64 -13.29
C LEU A 47 -7.10 -0.88 -14.61
N SER A 48 -6.85 -1.57 -15.72
CA SER A 48 -7.19 -1.04 -17.04
C SER A 48 -8.71 -0.99 -17.21
N ASN A 49 -9.21 -0.17 -18.15
CA ASN A 49 -10.65 -0.12 -18.44
C ASN A 49 -11.21 -1.52 -18.75
N GLN A 50 -10.49 -2.32 -19.55
CA GLN A 50 -10.91 -3.68 -19.86
C GLN A 50 -11.00 -4.57 -18.61
N GLN A 51 -10.04 -4.48 -17.69
CA GLN A 51 -10.08 -5.25 -16.43
C GLN A 51 -11.23 -4.79 -15.54
N LEU A 52 -11.50 -3.49 -15.51
CA LEU A 52 -12.63 -2.93 -14.76
C LEU A 52 -13.96 -3.41 -15.34
N ASP A 53 -14.15 -3.34 -16.66
CA ASP A 53 -15.38 -3.79 -17.33
C ASP A 53 -15.63 -5.29 -17.08
N GLN A 54 -14.59 -6.11 -17.17
CA GLN A 54 -14.65 -7.53 -16.84
C GLN A 54 -15.03 -7.76 -15.37
N PHE A 55 -14.42 -7.01 -14.46
CA PHE A 55 -14.74 -7.08 -13.03
C PHE A 55 -16.21 -6.74 -12.76
N ILE A 56 -16.70 -5.63 -13.31
CA ILE A 56 -18.11 -5.21 -13.16
C ILE A 56 -19.06 -6.26 -13.72
N THR A 57 -18.78 -6.79 -14.91
CA THR A 57 -19.60 -7.85 -15.53
C THR A 57 -19.69 -9.08 -14.61
N LEU A 58 -18.59 -9.49 -14.00
CA LEU A 58 -18.57 -10.62 -13.06
C LEU A 58 -19.31 -10.31 -11.75
N CYS A 59 -19.28 -9.07 -11.26
CA CYS A 59 -20.04 -8.65 -10.08
C CYS A 59 -21.56 -8.64 -10.32
N GLU A 60 -22.00 -8.33 -11.55
CA GLU A 60 -23.41 -8.26 -11.92
C GLU A 60 -23.99 -9.64 -12.31
N ASP A 61 -23.13 -10.63 -12.60
CA ASP A 61 -23.55 -11.97 -12.98
C ASP A 61 -24.02 -12.80 -11.77
N GLN A 62 -25.34 -12.95 -11.64
CA GLN A 62 -25.99 -13.73 -10.58
C GLN A 62 -25.94 -15.25 -10.81
N THR A 63 -25.41 -15.71 -11.93
CA THR A 63 -25.36 -17.14 -12.30
C THR A 63 -24.07 -17.81 -11.84
N ILE A 64 -23.01 -17.03 -11.59
CA ILE A 64 -21.71 -17.54 -11.17
C ILE A 64 -21.81 -18.14 -9.77
N LYS A 65 -21.33 -19.37 -9.63
CA LYS A 65 -21.23 -20.06 -8.33
C LYS A 65 -19.77 -20.37 -8.01
N PRO A 66 -19.35 -20.28 -6.74
CA PRO A 66 -18.02 -20.71 -6.33
C PRO A 66 -17.76 -22.17 -6.71
N SER A 67 -16.49 -22.48 -6.98
CA SER A 67 -16.08 -23.86 -7.25
C SER A 67 -16.34 -24.76 -6.04
N LYS A 68 -16.42 -26.07 -6.28
CA LYS A 68 -16.56 -27.06 -5.20
C LYS A 68 -15.43 -26.95 -4.17
N SER A 69 -14.20 -26.62 -4.59
CA SER A 69 -13.07 -26.46 -3.68
C SER A 69 -13.23 -25.24 -2.76
N LEU A 70 -13.73 -24.12 -3.28
CA LEU A 70 -14.00 -22.93 -2.47
C LEU A 70 -15.12 -23.19 -1.45
N LEU A 71 -16.18 -23.88 -1.87
CA LEU A 71 -17.28 -24.26 -0.98
C LEU A 71 -16.82 -25.19 0.15
N GLN A 72 -15.95 -26.16 -0.15
CA GLN A 72 -15.37 -27.05 0.85
C GLN A 72 -14.47 -26.31 1.84
N ALA A 73 -13.64 -25.37 1.36
CA ALA A 73 -12.80 -24.55 2.22
C ALA A 73 -13.63 -23.67 3.16
N ALA A 74 -14.71 -23.04 2.65
CA ALA A 74 -15.63 -22.28 3.48
C ALA A 74 -16.28 -23.14 4.59
N GLN A 75 -16.78 -24.32 4.22
CA GLN A 75 -17.34 -25.27 5.20
C GLN A 75 -16.34 -25.73 6.26
N GLN A 76 -15.05 -25.78 5.92
CA GLN A 76 -14.01 -26.13 6.87
C GLN A 76 -13.76 -24.99 7.86
N LEU A 77 -13.71 -23.74 7.38
CA LEU A 77 -13.57 -22.56 8.22
C LEU A 77 -14.75 -22.41 9.21
N ASP A 78 -15.97 -22.64 8.74
CA ASP A 78 -17.18 -22.62 9.60
C ASP A 78 -17.07 -23.65 10.75
N LYS A 79 -16.51 -24.82 10.47
CA LYS A 79 -16.30 -25.88 11.48
C LYS A 79 -15.20 -25.51 12.48
N GLU A 80 -14.21 -24.74 12.05
CA GLU A 80 -13.09 -24.28 12.87
C GLU A 80 -13.44 -23.02 13.69
N GLY A 81 -14.60 -22.41 13.43
CA GLY A 81 -15.12 -21.27 14.19
C GLY A 81 -14.63 -19.90 13.71
N TYR A 82 -14.27 -19.78 12.43
CA TYR A 82 -13.90 -18.52 11.77
C TYR A 82 -15.06 -17.90 11.01
#